data_AF-A0A9D8JS31-F1
#
_entry.id   AF-A0A9D8JS31-F1
#
_cell.length_a   1.000
_cell.length_b   1.000
_cell.length_c   1.000
_cell.angle_alpha   90.00
_cell.angle_beta   90.00
_cell.angle_gamma   90.00
#
_symmetry.space_group_name_H-M   'P 1'
#
loop_
_entity.id
_entity.type
_entity.pdbx_description
1 polymer ?
#
loop_
_entity_poly.entity_id
_entity_poly.type
_entity_poly.pdbx_seq_one_letter_code
_entity_poly.pdbx_strand_id
1 'polypeptide(L)'
;MVEELDLDRMAEKDLNAHLQVRAGGGHKIILRNTHARHNIAVNVSGALEIEVQGSAGFYCCGFMSGPTVTVTGNVGWYAADNMLGGKLTVLNNAGSNLAPSMIGGTVVVRGSAGSRVGYGLKGGAVIVCGDVGMLTGQQMLGGRIVLLGKVGPNTGESMYGGAIYYRRGQLAGTGSNIRVRALETGEAEELALLFTENNIPAEPAEFECLVPKSGKQKFQIFKPQLVEHERVTQ
;
A
#
# COMPACT_ATOMS: atom_id res chain seq x y z
N MET A 1 -6.55 12.84 23.39
CA MET A 1 -6.67 11.90 24.53
C MET A 1 -5.93 10.62 24.15
N VAL A 2 -5.13 10.03 25.05
CA VAL A 2 -4.40 8.77 24.78
C VAL A 2 -5.06 7.63 25.55
N GLU A 3 -5.31 6.51 24.87
CA GLU A 3 -5.85 5.28 25.45
C GLU A 3 -4.91 4.11 25.14
N GLU A 4 -4.71 3.23 26.11
CA GLU A 4 -3.93 2.01 25.91
C GLU A 4 -4.84 0.79 25.99
N LEU A 5 -4.68 -0.14 25.04
CA LEU A 5 -5.41 -1.39 24.97
C LEU A 5 -4.44 -2.57 25.07
N ASP A 6 -4.64 -3.39 26.10
CA ASP A 6 -3.98 -4.67 26.23
C ASP A 6 -4.80 -5.73 25.47
N LEU A 7 -4.25 -6.21 24.34
CA LEU A 7 -4.98 -7.15 23.50
C LEU A 7 -5.15 -8.52 24.16
N ASP A 8 -4.35 -8.92 25.15
CA ASP A 8 -4.56 -10.18 25.89
C ASP A 8 -5.91 -10.22 26.62
N ARG A 9 -6.49 -9.04 26.88
CA ARG A 9 -7.77 -8.88 27.59
C ARG A 9 -8.93 -8.50 26.67
N MET A 10 -8.71 -8.55 25.36
CA MET A 10 -9.70 -8.18 24.35
C MET A 10 -9.85 -9.30 23.32
N ALA A 11 -11.08 -9.68 23.00
CA ALA A 11 -11.33 -10.62 21.92
C ALA A 11 -11.03 -9.97 20.55
N GLU A 12 -10.45 -10.73 19.63
CA GLU A 12 -9.96 -10.21 18.35
C GLU A 12 -11.03 -9.48 17.52
N LYS A 13 -12.25 -10.00 17.52
CA LYS A 13 -13.39 -9.45 16.77
C LYS A 13 -13.83 -8.06 17.24
N ASP A 14 -13.53 -7.70 18.49
CA ASP A 14 -14.05 -6.46 19.11
C ASP A 14 -13.12 -5.27 18.85
N LEU A 15 -11.85 -5.52 18.51
CA LEU A 15 -10.82 -4.49 18.35
C LEU A 15 -11.22 -3.43 17.32
N ASN A 16 -11.58 -3.81 16.09
CA ASN A 16 -11.87 -2.83 15.04
C ASN A 16 -13.14 -2.02 15.33
N ALA A 17 -14.15 -2.63 15.96
CA ALA A 17 -15.34 -1.92 16.40
C ALA A 17 -14.99 -0.87 17.48
N HIS A 18 -14.12 -1.25 18.42
CA HIS A 18 -13.63 -0.35 19.46
C HIS A 18 -12.84 0.83 18.89
N LEU A 19 -11.97 0.59 17.90
CA LEU A 19 -11.25 1.63 17.18
C LEU A 19 -12.21 2.56 16.42
N GLN A 20 -13.21 1.99 15.73
CA GLN A 20 -14.15 2.76 14.91
C GLN A 20 -14.98 3.76 15.72
N VAL A 21 -15.43 3.39 16.92
CA VAL A 21 -16.22 4.29 17.79
C VAL A 21 -15.42 5.52 18.24
N ARG A 22 -14.08 5.43 18.24
CA ARG A 22 -13.17 6.52 18.66
C ARG A 22 -12.66 7.36 17.49
N ALA A 23 -12.91 6.93 16.26
CA ALA A 23 -12.51 7.70 15.09
C ALA A 23 -13.26 9.05 15.05
N GLY A 24 -12.55 10.10 14.64
CA GLY A 24 -13.03 11.48 14.61
C GLY A 24 -12.87 12.26 15.92
N GLY A 25 -12.65 11.59 17.05
CA GLY A 25 -12.55 12.24 18.37
C GLY A 25 -11.16 12.78 18.75
N GLY A 26 -10.17 12.73 17.85
CA GLY A 26 -8.79 13.16 18.16
C GLY A 26 -8.10 12.25 19.19
N HIS A 27 -8.47 10.96 19.21
CA HIS A 27 -7.87 9.96 20.08
C HIS A 27 -6.57 9.43 19.48
N LYS A 28 -5.62 9.10 20.37
CA LYS A 28 -4.50 8.22 20.09
C LYS A 28 -4.73 6.92 20.85
N ILE A 29 -4.64 5.77 20.17
CA ILE A 29 -4.81 4.45 20.77
C ILE A 29 -3.52 3.66 20.62
N ILE A 30 -3.00 3.15 21.73
CA ILE A 30 -1.80 2.31 21.77
C ILE A 30 -2.23 0.87 22.00
N LEU A 31 -1.90 -0.03 21.09
CA LEU A 31 -2.19 -1.46 21.19
C LEU A 31 -0.94 -2.20 21.72
N ARG A 32 -1.08 -2.88 22.85
CA ARG A 32 -0.02 -3.71 23.47
C ARG A 32 -0.35 -5.19 23.31
N ASN A 33 0.66 -6.04 23.52
CA ASN A 33 0.54 -7.50 23.48
C ASN A 33 -0.15 -7.97 22.19
N THR A 34 0.34 -7.47 21.05
CA THR A 34 -0.36 -7.63 19.77
C THR A 34 -0.27 -9.04 19.22
N HIS A 35 0.74 -9.82 19.64
CA HIS A 35 0.97 -11.21 19.24
C HIS A 35 0.85 -11.49 17.73
N ALA A 36 1.18 -10.50 16.88
CA ALA A 36 0.98 -10.58 15.43
C ALA A 36 -0.46 -10.94 15.02
N ARG A 37 -1.46 -10.54 15.82
CA ARG A 37 -2.88 -10.69 15.51
C ARG A 37 -3.20 -10.11 14.14
N HIS A 38 -4.05 -10.81 13.43
CA HIS A 38 -4.48 -10.43 12.09
C HIS A 38 -5.53 -9.33 12.15
N ASN A 39 -5.78 -8.68 11.01
CA ASN A 39 -6.87 -7.74 10.80
C ASN A 39 -6.90 -6.53 11.75
N ILE A 40 -5.75 -6.11 12.29
CA ILE A 40 -5.67 -4.89 13.12
C ILE A 40 -5.98 -3.67 12.25
N ALA A 41 -6.86 -2.79 12.74
CA ALA A 41 -7.28 -1.55 12.08
C ALA A 41 -7.91 -1.75 10.69
N VAL A 42 -8.56 -2.89 10.46
CA VAL A 42 -9.30 -3.15 9.22
C VAL A 42 -10.62 -2.39 9.21
N ASN A 43 -10.94 -1.77 8.07
CA ASN A 43 -12.18 -1.04 7.82
C ASN A 43 -12.47 0.07 8.86
N VAL A 44 -11.42 0.65 9.46
CA VAL A 44 -11.54 1.82 10.33
C VAL A 44 -11.53 3.08 9.47
N SER A 45 -12.57 3.90 9.63
CA SER A 45 -12.76 5.14 8.89
C SER A 45 -12.83 6.36 9.81
N GLY A 46 -12.25 7.47 9.38
CA GLY A 46 -12.18 8.72 10.14
C GLY A 46 -10.82 8.97 10.81
N ALA A 47 -10.60 10.20 11.29
CA ALA A 47 -9.32 10.59 11.87
C ALA A 47 -9.07 9.87 13.21
N LEU A 48 -8.00 9.08 13.28
CA LEU A 48 -7.58 8.36 14.48
C LEU A 48 -6.08 8.09 14.41
N GLU A 49 -5.36 8.27 15.51
CA GLU A 49 -3.96 7.84 15.60
C GLU A 49 -3.89 6.48 16.30
N ILE A 50 -3.25 5.50 15.67
CA ILE A 50 -3.08 4.16 16.23
C ILE A 50 -1.60 3.81 16.26
N GLU A 51 -1.12 3.36 17.41
CA GLU A 51 0.22 2.82 17.57
C GLU A 51 0.14 1.34 17.94
N VAL A 52 0.70 0.48 17.11
CA VAL A 52 0.76 -0.97 17.34
C VAL A 52 2.15 -1.29 17.91
N GLN A 53 2.19 -1.61 19.20
CA GLN A 53 3.43 -1.99 19.90
C GLN A 53 3.70 -3.48 19.73
N GLY A 54 4.63 -3.79 18.84
CA GLY A 54 4.88 -5.13 18.33
C GLY A 54 4.50 -5.28 16.86
N SER A 55 4.36 -6.52 16.43
CA SER A 55 4.00 -6.86 15.05
C SER A 55 2.49 -6.97 14.86
N ALA A 56 2.01 -6.74 13.64
CA ALA A 56 0.67 -7.06 13.20
C ALA A 56 0.72 -8.20 12.17
N GLY A 57 -0.32 -9.01 12.12
CA GLY A 57 -0.42 -10.13 11.20
C GLY A 57 -0.96 -9.74 9.83
N PHE A 58 -1.70 -10.66 9.21
CA PHE A 58 -2.25 -10.46 7.88
C PHE A 58 -3.31 -9.36 7.84
N TYR A 59 -3.44 -8.69 6.69
CA TYR A 59 -4.46 -7.69 6.40
C TYR A 59 -4.48 -6.46 7.32
N CYS A 60 -3.41 -6.19 8.08
CA CYS A 60 -3.31 -4.99 8.90
C CYS A 60 -3.63 -3.74 8.06
N CYS A 61 -4.53 -2.86 8.55
CA CYS A 61 -4.98 -1.64 7.88
C CYS A 61 -5.68 -1.84 6.53
N GLY A 62 -6.22 -3.03 6.24
CA GLY A 62 -7.04 -3.24 5.05
C GLY A 62 -8.32 -2.40 5.08
N PHE A 63 -8.76 -1.89 3.92
CA PHE A 63 -9.97 -1.08 3.75
C PHE A 63 -10.03 0.21 4.61
N MET A 64 -8.91 0.60 5.22
CA MET A 64 -8.82 1.78 6.08
C MET A 64 -9.01 3.08 5.27
N SER A 65 -9.66 4.07 5.88
CA SER A 65 -9.88 5.39 5.28
C SER A 65 -9.77 6.52 6.31
N GLY A 66 -8.58 7.09 6.45
CA GLY A 66 -8.35 8.29 7.28
C GLY A 66 -7.38 8.12 8.46
N PRO A 67 -7.38 7.00 9.21
CA PRO A 67 -6.46 6.84 10.33
C PRO A 67 -4.98 6.93 9.94
N THR A 68 -4.16 7.33 10.91
CA THR A 68 -2.70 7.23 10.86
C THR A 68 -2.25 6.13 11.79
N VAL A 69 -1.66 5.08 11.25
CA VAL A 69 -1.24 3.88 11.98
C VAL A 69 0.26 3.73 11.91
N THR A 70 0.89 3.53 13.07
CA THR A 70 2.31 3.16 13.16
C THR A 70 2.44 1.77 13.77
N VAL A 71 3.09 0.85 13.06
CA VAL A 71 3.44 -0.49 13.55
C VAL A 71 4.93 -0.52 13.87
N THR A 72 5.27 -0.74 15.14
CA THR A 72 6.66 -0.73 15.62
C THR A 72 7.43 -1.99 15.23
N GLY A 73 6.74 -3.11 15.01
CA GLY A 73 7.29 -4.37 14.51
C GLY A 73 7.07 -4.59 13.01
N ASN A 74 6.86 -5.85 12.64
CA ASN A 74 6.58 -6.26 11.26
C ASN A 74 5.07 -6.26 10.97
N VAL A 75 4.71 -6.23 9.70
CA VAL A 75 3.35 -6.55 9.24
C VAL A 75 3.33 -7.81 8.37
N GLY A 76 2.25 -8.58 8.45
CA GLY A 76 2.04 -9.77 7.64
C GLY A 76 1.69 -9.47 6.18
N TRP A 77 1.26 -10.51 5.47
CA TRP A 77 0.81 -10.41 4.07
C TRP A 77 -0.45 -9.55 3.96
N TYR A 78 -0.65 -8.92 2.79
CA TYR A 78 -1.86 -8.14 2.49
C TYR A 78 -2.08 -6.92 3.39
N ALA A 79 -1.05 -6.41 4.09
CA ALA A 79 -1.16 -5.15 4.81
C ALA A 79 -1.57 -4.01 3.84
N ALA A 80 -2.48 -3.14 4.27
CA ALA A 80 -3.09 -2.06 3.48
C ALA A 80 -3.87 -2.52 2.22
N ASP A 81 -4.41 -3.75 2.22
CA ASP A 81 -5.30 -4.22 1.15
C ASP A 81 -6.51 -3.30 0.96
N ASN A 82 -6.74 -2.85 -0.27
CA ASN A 82 -7.83 -1.94 -0.64
C ASN A 82 -7.91 -0.67 0.25
N MET A 83 -6.79 -0.22 0.81
CA MET A 83 -6.74 1.02 1.58
C MET A 83 -7.21 2.21 0.73
N LEU A 84 -8.14 2.99 1.27
CA LEU A 84 -8.80 4.10 0.58
C LEU A 84 -8.12 5.44 0.89
N GLY A 85 -7.57 5.58 2.10
CA GLY A 85 -6.94 6.79 2.57
C GLY A 85 -6.35 6.63 3.97
N GLY A 86 -5.63 7.66 4.45
CA GLY A 86 -4.89 7.61 5.71
C GLY A 86 -3.41 7.26 5.50
N LYS A 87 -2.73 6.86 6.57
CA LYS A 87 -1.30 6.55 6.55
C LYS A 87 -0.99 5.29 7.34
N LEU A 88 -0.16 4.39 6.80
CA LEU A 88 0.44 3.27 7.51
C LEU A 88 1.96 3.42 7.48
N THR A 89 2.60 3.45 8.65
CA THR A 89 4.06 3.38 8.79
C THR A 89 4.45 2.10 9.50
N VAL A 90 5.29 1.28 8.88
CA VAL A 90 5.84 0.04 9.44
C VAL A 90 7.32 0.26 9.71
N LEU A 91 7.74 0.16 10.97
CA LEU A 91 9.13 0.43 11.37
C LEU A 91 10.09 -0.72 11.05
N ASN A 92 9.57 -1.90 10.72
CA ASN A 92 10.35 -3.05 10.33
C ASN A 92 9.90 -3.57 8.95
N ASN A 93 9.78 -4.89 8.75
CA ASN A 93 9.49 -5.49 7.45
C ASN A 93 7.98 -5.67 7.20
N ALA A 94 7.63 -5.78 5.92
CA ALA A 94 6.30 -6.17 5.47
C ALA A 94 6.33 -7.50 4.72
N GLY A 95 5.21 -8.23 4.81
CA GLY A 95 4.98 -9.43 4.05
C GLY A 95 4.86 -9.21 2.53
N SER A 96 4.63 -10.31 1.80
CA SER A 96 4.24 -10.25 0.39
C SER A 96 2.85 -9.62 0.23
N ASN A 97 2.56 -9.14 -0.98
CA ASN A 97 1.32 -8.47 -1.30
C ASN A 97 1.06 -7.28 -0.38
N LEU A 98 2.04 -6.42 -0.16
CA LEU A 98 1.83 -5.15 0.54
C LEU A 98 1.01 -4.18 -0.35
N ALA A 99 0.04 -3.47 0.23
CA ALA A 99 -0.84 -2.50 -0.43
C ALA A 99 -1.52 -2.97 -1.73
N PRO A 100 -2.09 -4.19 -1.79
CA PRO A 100 -2.74 -4.67 -2.99
C PRO A 100 -4.04 -3.91 -3.21
N SER A 101 -4.33 -3.55 -4.46
CA SER A 101 -5.55 -2.82 -4.86
C SER A 101 -5.81 -1.51 -4.11
N MET A 102 -4.81 -0.95 -3.41
CA MET A 102 -4.91 0.32 -2.70
C MET A 102 -5.32 1.44 -3.66
N ILE A 103 -6.24 2.29 -3.20
CA ILE A 103 -6.88 3.35 -3.98
C ILE A 103 -6.31 4.72 -3.60
N GLY A 104 -5.93 4.90 -2.34
CA GLY A 104 -5.41 6.18 -1.83
C GLY A 104 -4.77 6.04 -0.45
N GLY A 105 -4.10 7.10 -0.01
CA GLY A 105 -3.31 7.12 1.23
C GLY A 105 -1.81 6.91 1.01
N THR A 106 -1.07 6.73 2.10
CA THR A 106 0.39 6.52 2.09
C THR A 106 0.79 5.33 2.95
N VAL A 107 1.57 4.41 2.39
CA VAL A 107 2.19 3.28 3.11
C VAL A 107 3.69 3.45 3.09
N VAL A 108 4.34 3.41 4.25
CA VAL A 108 5.80 3.51 4.40
C VAL A 108 6.31 2.30 5.16
N VAL A 109 7.26 1.57 4.59
CA VAL A 109 7.94 0.43 5.24
C VAL A 109 9.42 0.77 5.37
N ARG A 110 9.92 0.83 6.60
CA ARG A 110 11.33 1.15 6.89
C ARG A 110 12.27 -0.01 6.60
N GLY A 111 11.79 -1.25 6.72
CA GLY A 111 12.51 -2.44 6.31
C GLY A 111 12.22 -2.84 4.86
N SER A 112 12.34 -4.14 4.61
CA SER A 112 12.07 -4.78 3.32
C SER A 112 10.61 -5.22 3.21
N ALA A 113 10.14 -5.46 1.98
CA ALA A 113 8.84 -6.05 1.70
C ALA A 113 8.96 -7.27 0.79
N GLY A 114 7.97 -8.17 0.87
CA GLY A 114 7.95 -9.38 0.04
C GLY A 114 7.67 -9.13 -1.45
N SER A 115 7.20 -10.16 -2.15
CA SER A 115 6.83 -10.05 -3.56
C SER A 115 5.49 -9.34 -3.75
N ARG A 116 5.22 -8.85 -4.97
CA ARG A 116 3.92 -8.28 -5.36
C ARG A 116 3.48 -7.06 -4.54
N VAL A 117 4.44 -6.23 -4.11
CA VAL A 117 4.15 -4.92 -3.50
C VAL A 117 3.35 -4.10 -4.51
N GLY A 118 2.22 -3.51 -4.08
CA GLY A 118 1.36 -2.69 -4.93
C GLY A 118 0.67 -3.47 -6.06
N TYR A 119 0.39 -4.76 -5.88
CA TYR A 119 -0.38 -5.54 -6.85
C TYR A 119 -1.74 -4.89 -7.14
N GLY A 120 -1.99 -4.52 -8.40
CA GLY A 120 -3.24 -3.87 -8.79
C GLY A 120 -3.44 -2.48 -8.18
N LEU A 121 -2.37 -1.81 -7.72
CA LEU A 121 -2.43 -0.46 -7.13
C LEU A 121 -3.16 0.52 -8.06
N LYS A 122 -4.13 1.25 -7.53
CA LYS A 122 -4.99 2.19 -8.28
C LYS A 122 -4.64 3.65 -7.99
N GLY A 123 -4.09 3.93 -6.81
CA GLY A 123 -3.71 5.26 -6.37
C GLY A 123 -3.00 5.24 -5.01
N GLY A 124 -2.61 6.42 -4.51
CA GLY A 124 -1.81 6.55 -3.29
C GLY A 124 -0.31 6.36 -3.51
N ALA A 125 0.44 6.30 -2.40
CA ALA A 125 1.89 6.15 -2.39
C ALA A 125 2.33 4.97 -1.52
N VAL A 126 3.20 4.12 -2.05
CA VAL A 126 3.84 3.01 -1.31
C VAL A 126 5.34 3.21 -1.34
N ILE A 127 5.98 3.34 -0.17
CA ILE A 127 7.41 3.58 -0.03
C ILE A 127 8.01 2.41 0.73
N VAL A 128 9.04 1.77 0.17
CA VAL A 128 9.80 0.70 0.84
C VAL A 128 11.27 1.09 0.88
N CYS A 129 11.80 1.24 2.09
CA CYS A 129 13.16 1.69 2.32
C CYS A 129 14.20 0.57 2.14
N GLY A 130 13.81 -0.69 2.38
CA GLY A 130 14.63 -1.87 2.14
C GLY A 130 14.40 -2.50 0.77
N ASP A 131 14.68 -3.80 0.69
CA ASP A 131 14.58 -4.59 -0.54
C ASP A 131 13.11 -4.98 -0.81
N VAL A 132 12.77 -5.19 -2.08
CA VAL A 132 11.48 -5.74 -2.50
C VAL A 132 11.62 -6.97 -3.37
N GLY A 133 10.67 -7.89 -3.24
CA GLY A 133 10.63 -9.11 -4.03
C GLY A 133 10.19 -8.90 -5.48
N MET A 134 10.08 -10.02 -6.21
CA MET A 134 9.61 -10.04 -7.59
C MET A 134 8.18 -9.51 -7.76
N LEU A 135 7.84 -9.13 -9.00
CA LEU A 135 6.48 -8.72 -9.41
C LEU A 135 5.95 -7.48 -8.67
N THR A 136 6.83 -6.62 -8.16
CA THR A 136 6.45 -5.33 -7.59
C THR A 136 5.73 -4.48 -8.65
N GLY A 137 4.59 -3.89 -8.29
CA GLY A 137 3.74 -3.11 -9.21
C GLY A 137 3.05 -3.94 -10.30
N GLN A 138 2.94 -5.26 -10.13
CA GLN A 138 2.20 -6.10 -11.08
C GLN A 138 0.75 -5.61 -11.24
N GLN A 139 0.31 -5.45 -12.49
CA GLN A 139 -1.03 -4.98 -12.85
C GLN A 139 -1.41 -3.61 -12.26
N MET A 140 -0.43 -2.78 -11.92
CA MET A 140 -0.65 -1.43 -11.40
C MET A 140 -1.42 -0.57 -12.43
N LEU A 141 -2.47 0.09 -11.94
CA LEU A 141 -3.41 0.91 -12.70
C LEU A 141 -3.17 2.42 -12.49
N GLY A 142 -2.56 2.79 -11.36
CA GLY A 142 -2.27 4.17 -10.98
C GLY A 142 -1.51 4.25 -9.65
N GLY A 143 -1.23 5.47 -9.18
CA GLY A 143 -0.48 5.71 -7.95
C GLY A 143 1.04 5.71 -8.16
N ARG A 144 1.78 5.65 -7.05
CA ARG A 144 3.25 5.67 -7.03
C ARG A 144 3.83 4.64 -6.08
N ILE A 145 4.86 3.92 -6.51
CA ILE A 145 5.67 3.03 -5.68
C ILE A 145 7.10 3.60 -5.66
N VAL A 146 7.72 3.72 -4.48
CA VAL A 146 9.07 4.27 -4.32
C VAL A 146 9.95 3.26 -3.58
N LEU A 147 11.07 2.87 -4.19
CA LEU A 147 11.90 1.74 -3.80
C LEU A 147 13.35 2.16 -3.59
N LEU A 148 13.84 2.06 -2.35
CA LEU A 148 15.20 2.50 -2.00
C LEU A 148 16.23 1.37 -1.98
N GLY A 149 15.82 0.12 -1.78
CA GLY A 149 16.69 -1.05 -1.80
C GLY A 149 16.70 -1.78 -3.15
N LYS A 150 17.13 -3.05 -3.12
CA LYS A 150 17.14 -3.94 -4.29
C LYS A 150 15.73 -4.25 -4.74
N VAL A 151 15.53 -4.27 -6.05
CA VAL A 151 14.23 -4.49 -6.67
C VAL A 151 14.25 -5.80 -7.46
N GLY A 152 13.39 -6.73 -7.05
CA GLY A 152 13.28 -8.04 -7.68
C GLY A 152 12.85 -8.02 -9.16
N PRO A 153 12.94 -9.17 -9.84
CA PRO A 153 12.63 -9.27 -11.27
C PRO A 153 11.14 -9.09 -11.56
N ASN A 154 10.83 -8.87 -12.83
CA ASN A 154 9.47 -8.70 -13.37
C ASN A 154 8.72 -7.51 -12.73
N THR A 155 9.46 -6.47 -12.33
CA THR A 155 8.85 -5.26 -11.74
C THR A 155 8.07 -4.48 -12.81
N GLY A 156 6.84 -4.10 -12.48
CA GLY A 156 5.90 -3.44 -13.38
C GLY A 156 5.21 -4.40 -14.36
N GLU A 157 5.26 -5.72 -14.16
CA GLU A 157 4.62 -6.69 -15.04
C GLU A 157 3.14 -6.35 -15.28
N SER A 158 2.76 -6.18 -16.55
CA SER A 158 1.39 -5.83 -16.96
C SER A 158 0.85 -4.52 -16.35
N MET A 159 1.72 -3.54 -16.07
CA MET A 159 1.30 -2.20 -15.64
C MET A 159 0.55 -1.46 -16.75
N TYR A 160 -0.52 -0.75 -16.38
CA TYR A 160 -1.37 0.05 -17.26
C TYR A 160 -1.32 1.56 -16.95
N GLY A 161 -0.87 1.95 -15.75
CA GLY A 161 -0.76 3.35 -15.32
C GLY A 161 -0.03 3.50 -14.00
N GLY A 162 0.27 4.76 -13.63
CA GLY A 162 1.07 5.13 -12.45
C GLY A 162 2.58 5.14 -12.73
N ALA A 163 3.39 5.19 -11.66
CA ALA A 163 4.85 5.21 -11.75
C ALA A 163 5.52 4.37 -10.64
N ILE A 164 6.60 3.67 -10.97
CA ILE A 164 7.47 3.01 -9.98
C ILE A 164 8.84 3.69 -10.02
N TYR A 165 9.21 4.34 -8.93
CA TYR A 165 10.49 4.99 -8.75
C TYR A 165 11.44 4.05 -8.01
N TYR A 166 12.63 3.82 -8.56
CA TYR A 166 13.64 2.97 -7.96
C TYR A 166 15.01 3.64 -8.02
N ARG A 167 15.87 3.36 -7.05
CA ARG A 167 17.27 3.84 -7.09
C ARG A 167 18.03 3.22 -8.27
N ARG A 168 18.77 4.05 -9.02
CA ARG A 168 19.57 3.59 -10.17
C ARG A 168 20.48 2.43 -9.79
N GLY A 169 20.54 1.43 -10.66
CA GLY A 169 21.37 0.23 -10.46
C GLY A 169 20.82 -0.82 -9.50
N GLN A 170 19.64 -0.62 -8.88
CA GLN A 170 19.04 -1.59 -7.96
C GLN A 170 18.02 -2.54 -8.61
N LEU A 171 17.68 -2.33 -9.89
CA LEU A 171 16.65 -3.07 -10.60
C LEU A 171 17.19 -4.37 -11.21
N ALA A 172 16.70 -5.53 -10.75
CA ALA A 172 17.07 -6.83 -11.30
C ALA A 172 16.42 -7.12 -12.67
N GLY A 173 15.24 -6.56 -12.94
CA GLY A 173 14.57 -6.71 -14.23
C GLY A 173 13.15 -6.14 -14.26
N THR A 174 12.72 -5.70 -15.44
CA THR A 174 11.37 -5.19 -15.68
C THR A 174 10.44 -6.28 -16.19
N GLY A 175 9.14 -6.11 -15.96
CA GLY A 175 8.12 -6.88 -16.66
C GLY A 175 7.89 -6.42 -18.10
N SER A 176 6.93 -7.07 -18.74
CA SER A 176 6.47 -6.75 -20.10
C SER A 176 5.81 -5.37 -20.15
N ASN A 177 5.91 -4.68 -21.31
CA ASN A 177 5.30 -3.36 -21.53
C ASN A 177 5.81 -2.23 -20.61
N ILE A 178 7.02 -2.32 -20.07
CA ILE A 178 7.63 -1.25 -19.24
C ILE A 178 8.76 -0.52 -19.98
N ARG A 179 8.83 0.80 -19.83
CA ARG A 179 10.01 1.61 -20.19
C ARG A 179 10.59 2.28 -18.95
N VAL A 180 11.91 2.39 -18.94
CA VAL A 180 12.67 3.20 -17.98
C VAL A 180 12.82 4.60 -18.55
N ARG A 181 12.67 5.63 -17.72
CA ARG A 181 13.05 7.01 -18.05
C ARG A 181 13.55 7.76 -16.82
N ALA A 182 14.21 8.89 -17.06
CA ALA A 182 14.47 9.88 -16.02
C ALA A 182 13.16 10.44 -15.46
N LEU A 183 13.23 10.98 -14.24
CA LEU A 183 12.13 11.69 -13.60
C LEU A 183 11.87 13.01 -14.34
N GLU A 184 10.60 13.38 -14.44
CA GLU A 184 10.18 14.71 -14.85
C GLU A 184 10.29 15.68 -13.64
N THR A 185 10.42 16.99 -13.88
CA THR A 185 10.61 17.99 -12.82
C THR A 185 9.52 17.90 -11.74
N GLY A 186 8.25 17.81 -12.14
CA GLY A 186 7.14 17.69 -11.19
C GLY A 186 7.18 16.38 -10.37
N GLU A 187 7.64 15.28 -10.95
CA GLU A 187 7.79 14.01 -10.22
C GLU A 187 8.93 14.09 -9.19
N ALA A 188 10.01 14.79 -9.53
CA ALA A 188 11.12 15.02 -8.61
C ALA A 188 10.68 15.89 -7.42
N GLU A 189 9.90 16.94 -7.65
CA GLU A 189 9.32 17.78 -6.60
C GLU A 189 8.36 16.98 -5.71
N GLU A 190 7.47 16.17 -6.30
CA GLU A 190 6.57 15.28 -5.55
C GLU A 190 7.34 14.29 -4.67
N LEU A 191 8.42 13.69 -5.19
CA LEU A 191 9.26 12.78 -4.42
C LEU A 191 9.99 13.48 -3.28
N ALA A 192 10.50 14.70 -3.50
CA ALA A 192 11.16 15.47 -2.44
C ALA A 192 10.21 15.78 -1.28
N LEU A 193 8.97 16.16 -1.58
CA LEU A 193 7.91 16.35 -0.58
C LEU A 193 7.63 15.03 0.15
N LEU A 194 7.43 13.95 -0.60
CA LEU A 194 7.15 12.63 -0.04
C LEU A 194 8.29 12.13 0.87
N PHE A 195 9.55 12.41 0.53
CA PHE A 195 10.70 12.08 1.35
C PHE A 195 10.75 12.91 2.62
N THR A 196 10.52 14.22 2.53
CA THR A 196 10.50 15.13 3.68
C THR A 196 9.38 14.76 4.66
N GLU A 197 8.14 14.61 4.18
CA GLU A 197 6.97 14.27 5.00
C GLU A 197 7.07 12.91 5.71
N ASN A 198 7.86 12.01 5.14
CA ASN A 198 8.04 10.65 5.65
C ASN A 198 9.42 10.42 6.26
N ASN A 199 10.25 11.45 6.42
CA ASN A 199 11.62 11.32 6.94
C ASN A 199 12.41 10.21 6.21
N ILE A 200 12.42 10.25 4.88
CA ILE A 200 13.17 9.33 4.03
C ILE A 200 14.50 10.01 3.66
N PRO A 201 15.67 9.44 4.03
CA PRO A 201 16.96 10.03 3.72
C PRO A 201 17.38 9.67 2.27
N ALA A 202 16.73 10.30 1.30
CA ALA A 202 17.00 10.10 -0.11
C ALA A 202 16.70 11.37 -0.92
N GLU A 203 17.36 11.51 -2.06
CA GLU A 203 17.19 12.61 -3.00
C GLU A 203 16.56 12.10 -4.30
N PRO A 204 15.60 12.83 -4.91
CA PRO A 204 14.96 12.39 -6.16
C PRO A 204 15.95 12.13 -7.30
N ALA A 205 17.08 12.84 -7.30
CA ALA A 205 18.15 12.67 -8.30
C ALA A 205 18.78 11.27 -8.30
N GLU A 206 18.61 10.48 -7.24
CA GLU A 206 19.10 9.08 -7.14
C GLU A 206 18.23 8.08 -7.94
N PHE A 207 17.04 8.50 -8.36
CA PHE A 207 16.00 7.59 -8.86
C PHE A 207 15.88 7.61 -10.39
N GLU A 208 15.31 6.52 -10.89
CA GLU A 208 14.74 6.37 -12.23
C GLU A 208 13.27 5.96 -12.10
N CYS A 209 12.51 6.16 -13.18
CA CYS A 209 11.08 5.90 -13.21
C CYS A 209 10.75 4.79 -14.22
N LEU A 210 10.00 3.79 -13.76
CA LEU A 210 9.32 2.81 -14.61
C LEU A 210 7.89 3.26 -14.86
N VAL A 211 7.52 3.32 -16.13
CA VAL A 211 6.16 3.63 -16.59
C VAL A 211 5.77 2.67 -17.72
N PRO A 212 4.46 2.45 -17.96
CA PRO A 212 4.04 1.62 -19.08
C PRO A 212 4.45 2.23 -20.43
N LYS A 213 4.83 1.39 -21.41
CA LYS A 213 5.19 1.83 -22.78
C LYS A 213 4.00 2.37 -23.55
N SER A 214 2.82 1.81 -23.31
CA SER A 214 1.55 2.22 -23.90
C SER A 214 0.54 2.40 -22.77
N GLY A 215 -0.29 3.46 -22.85
CA GLY A 215 -1.39 3.68 -21.91
C GLY A 215 -2.43 2.57 -21.97
N LYS A 216 -3.55 2.71 -21.25
CA LYS A 216 -4.65 1.71 -21.22
C LYS A 216 -4.87 1.10 -22.60
N GLN A 217 -4.69 -0.22 -22.70
CA GLN A 217 -5.02 -0.94 -23.94
C GLN A 217 -6.46 -0.56 -24.31
N LYS A 218 -6.66 -0.10 -25.55
CA LYS A 218 -8.00 0.15 -26.07
C LYS A 218 -8.64 -1.20 -26.33
N PHE A 219 -9.31 -1.77 -25.33
CA PHE A 219 -10.12 -2.95 -25.52
C PHE A 219 -11.34 -2.55 -26.37
N GLN A 220 -11.58 -3.26 -27.47
CA GLN A 220 -12.91 -3.25 -28.07
C GLN A 220 -13.84 -3.97 -27.10
N ILE A 221 -14.60 -3.21 -26.33
CA ILE A 221 -15.65 -3.77 -25.48
C ILE A 221 -16.66 -4.42 -26.43
N PHE A 222 -16.77 -5.74 -26.35
CA PHE A 222 -17.84 -6.48 -27.01
C PHE A 222 -19.17 -5.84 -26.61
N LYS A 223 -19.97 -5.42 -27.58
CA LYS A 223 -21.32 -4.89 -27.37
C LYS A 223 -22.30 -6.06 -27.54
N PRO A 224 -22.64 -6.82 -26.47
CA PRO A 224 -23.63 -7.88 -26.59
C PRO A 224 -24.96 -7.29 -27.05
N GLN A 225 -25.57 -7.89 -28.07
CA GLN A 225 -26.98 -7.67 -28.35
C GLN A 225 -27.77 -8.43 -27.31
N LEU A 226 -28.41 -7.71 -26.39
CA LEU A 226 -29.33 -8.31 -25.44
C LEU A 226 -30.61 -8.68 -26.20
N VAL A 227 -30.94 -9.97 -26.23
CA VAL A 227 -32.26 -10.45 -26.66
C VAL A 227 -33.12 -10.52 -25.41
N GLU A 228 -34.22 -9.79 -25.37
CA GLU A 228 -35.21 -9.96 -24.30
C GLU A 228 -35.86 -11.34 -24.46
N HIS A 229 -35.77 -12.15 -23.40
CA HIS A 229 -36.53 -13.38 -23.29
C HIS A 229 -37.68 -13.14 -22.31
N GLU A 230 -38.89 -13.52 -22.70
CA GLU A 230 -40.03 -13.53 -21.79
C GLU A 230 -39.71 -14.44 -20.60
N ARG A 231 -39.98 -13.94 -19.38
CA ARG A 231 -39.83 -14.75 -18.18
C ARG A 231 -40.86 -15.87 -18.24
N VAL A 232 -40.41 -17.12 -18.25
CA VAL A 232 -41.28 -18.27 -18.05
C VAL A 232 -41.77 -18.22 -16.60
N THR A 233 -43.00 -17.77 -16.38
CA THR A 233 -43.72 -17.95 -15.11
C THR A 233 -44.08 -19.43 -14.97
N GLN A 234 -43.49 -20.10 -13.98
CA GLN A 234 -43.98 -21.38 -13.44
C GLN A 234 -44.78 -21.14 -12.17
#